data_AF-W0GVJ6-F1
#
_entry.id   AF-W0GVJ6-F1
#
_cell.length_a   1.000
_cell.length_b   1.000
_cell.length_c   1.000
_cell.angle_alpha   90.00
_cell.angle_beta   90.00
_cell.angle_gamma   90.00
#
_symmetry.space_group_name_H-M   'P 1'
#
loop_
_entity.id
_entity.type
_entity.pdbx_description
1 polymer ?
#
loop_
_entity_poly.entity_id
_entity_poly.type
_entity_poly.pdbx_seq_one_letter_code
_entity_poly.pdbx_strand_id
1 'polypeptide(L)'
;MLKGAKRDRDGIVDGFIEIQHRGYPMLLRGKGAVSGEVYWVPEPCWPALDDWEEVPDVYQRSSATLRDGRSVWLYEAAPGIN
;
A
#
# COMPACT_ATOMS: atom_id res chain seq x y z
N MET A 1 9.32 -7.96 -10.16
CA MET A 1 7.85 -8.15 -10.23
C MET A 1 7.51 -9.50 -9.60
N LEU A 2 6.55 -9.55 -8.66
CA LEU A 2 6.11 -10.79 -8.03
C LEU A 2 5.65 -11.81 -9.08
N LYS A 3 6.08 -13.07 -8.96
CA LYS A 3 5.74 -14.11 -9.92
C LYS A 3 4.22 -14.30 -9.97
N GLY A 4 3.63 -14.03 -11.13
CA GLY A 4 2.19 -14.15 -11.35
C GLY A 4 1.37 -12.90 -11.00
N ALA A 5 1.99 -11.84 -10.46
CA ALA A 5 1.32 -10.55 -10.35
C ALA A 5 1.09 -9.96 -11.75
N LYS A 6 -0.02 -9.25 -11.93
CA LYS A 6 -0.38 -8.62 -13.19
C LYS A 6 -0.68 -7.14 -12.94
N ARG A 7 -0.08 -6.26 -13.75
CA ARG A 7 -0.38 -4.83 -13.69
C ARG A 7 -1.81 -4.59 -14.18
N ASP A 8 -2.54 -3.78 -13.44
CA ASP A 8 -3.81 -3.18 -13.82
C ASP A 8 -3.59 -1.67 -14.08
N ARG A 9 -4.63 -0.94 -14.48
CA ARG A 9 -4.58 0.52 -14.62
C ARG A 9 -4.22 1.18 -13.28
N ASP A 10 -3.38 2.19 -13.34
CA ASP A 10 -2.97 3.00 -12.20
C ASP A 10 -4.19 3.60 -11.47
N GLY A 11 -3.99 4.02 -10.22
CA GLY A 11 -5.05 4.51 -9.35
C GLY A 11 -4.61 5.72 -8.53
N ILE A 12 -5.60 6.44 -8.00
CA ILE A 12 -5.39 7.51 -7.01
C ILE A 12 -6.18 7.16 -5.77
N VAL A 13 -5.52 7.18 -4.62
CA VAL A 13 -6.14 6.99 -3.31
C VAL A 13 -6.16 8.32 -2.56
N ASP A 14 -7.33 8.68 -2.01
CA ASP A 14 -7.50 9.85 -1.15
C ASP A 14 -7.29 9.49 0.33
N GLY A 15 -7.00 10.50 1.16
CA GLY A 15 -6.89 10.31 2.61
C GLY A 15 -5.49 9.88 3.07
N PHE A 16 -4.50 10.02 2.20
CA PHE A 16 -3.11 9.67 2.48
C PHE A 16 -2.15 10.77 2.02
N ILE A 17 -1.00 10.83 2.69
CA ILE A 17 0.19 11.55 2.26
C ILE A 17 1.36 10.56 2.20
N GLU A 18 2.31 10.83 1.31
CA GLU A 18 3.57 10.09 1.27
C GLU A 18 4.61 10.83 2.14
N ILE A 19 5.26 10.09 3.03
CA ILE A 19 6.37 10.57 3.86
C ILE A 19 7.60 9.71 3.64
N GLN A 20 8.77 10.21 4.07
CA GLN A 20 10.01 9.42 4.11
C GLN A 20 10.25 8.91 5.53
N HIS A 21 10.29 7.59 5.71
CA HIS A 21 10.61 6.92 6.95
C HIS A 21 11.91 6.12 6.78
N ARG A 22 13.00 6.56 7.42
CA ARG A 22 14.32 5.90 7.37
C ARG A 22 14.83 5.61 5.94
N GLY A 23 14.49 6.48 4.99
CA GLY A 23 14.88 6.36 3.58
C GLY A 23 13.91 5.55 2.70
N TYR A 24 12.78 5.11 3.25
CA TYR A 24 11.71 4.42 2.53
C TYR A 24 10.45 5.30 2.44
N PRO A 25 9.73 5.27 1.31
CA PRO A 25 8.44 5.96 1.19
C PRO A 25 7.38 5.23 2.00
N MET A 26 6.57 5.97 2.74
CA MET A 26 5.51 5.42 3.60
C MET A 26 4.21 6.19 3.42
N LEU A 27 3.09 5.48 3.33
CA LEU A 27 1.76 6.09 3.34
C LEU A 27 1.35 6.39 4.77
N LEU A 28 1.03 7.65 5.05
CA LEU A 28 0.45 8.08 6.32
C LEU A 28 -0.95 8.66 6.08
N ARG A 29 -1.91 8.37 6.96
CA ARG A 29 -3.25 8.95 6.89
C ARG A 29 -3.19 10.47 6.99
N GLY A 30 -3.87 11.18 6.09
CA GLY A 30 -3.79 12.64 6.02
C GLY A 30 -4.72 13.25 4.99
N LYS A 31 -4.71 14.58 4.88
CA LYS A 31 -5.49 15.32 3.89
C LYS A 31 -4.68 15.46 2.59
N GLY A 32 -4.56 14.36 1.85
CA GLY A 32 -3.85 14.30 0.58
C GLY A 32 -4.41 13.23 -0.35
N ALA A 33 -3.75 13.08 -1.50
CA ALA A 33 -4.02 12.03 -2.46
C ALA A 33 -2.70 11.52 -3.06
N VAL A 34 -2.59 10.21 -3.22
CA VAL A 34 -1.40 9.55 -3.76
C VAL A 34 -1.78 8.77 -5.02
N SER A 35 -1.06 9.01 -6.12
CA SER A 35 -1.15 8.20 -7.33
C SER A 35 -0.18 7.03 -7.26
N GLY A 36 -0.62 5.84 -7.67
CA GLY A 36 0.23 4.65 -7.66
C GLY A 36 -0.17 3.63 -8.70
N GLU A 37 0.73 2.68 -8.93
CA GLU A 37 0.48 1.52 -9.78
C GLU A 37 -0.39 0.49 -9.03
N VAL A 38 -1.29 -0.17 -9.75
CA VAL A 38 -2.17 -1.20 -9.18
C VAL A 38 -1.81 -2.55 -9.78
N TYR A 39 -1.76 -3.57 -8.92
CA TYR A 39 -1.43 -4.93 -9.31
C TYR A 39 -2.45 -5.92 -8.76
N TRP A 40 -2.87 -6.86 -9.60
CA TRP A 40 -3.48 -8.10 -9.12
C TRP A 40 -2.37 -9.00 -8.59
N VAL A 41 -2.48 -9.41 -7.33
CA VAL A 41 -1.51 -10.26 -6.64
C VAL A 41 -2.15 -11.62 -6.33
N PRO A 42 -1.53 -12.75 -6.71
CA PRO A 42 -2.00 -14.07 -6.32
C PRO A 42 -2.05 -14.22 -4.80
N GLU A 43 -3.11 -14.86 -4.28
CA GLU A 43 -3.30 -15.07 -2.83
C GLU A 43 -2.06 -15.64 -2.10
N PRO A 44 -1.33 -16.64 -2.66
CA PRO A 44 -0.17 -17.22 -1.99
C PRO A 44 1.02 -16.26 -1.82
N CYS A 45 1.03 -15.10 -2.50
CA CYS A 45 2.11 -14.13 -2.41
C CYS A 45 1.98 -13.21 -1.19
N TRP A 46 0.80 -13.08 -0.59
CA TRP A 46 0.56 -12.12 0.49
C TRP A 46 1.43 -12.33 1.73
N PRO A 47 1.67 -13.56 2.24
CA PRO A 47 2.53 -13.74 3.39
C PRO A 47 3.97 -13.25 3.16
N ALA A 48 4.51 -13.46 1.95
CA ALA A 48 5.84 -12.99 1.61
C ALA A 48 5.92 -11.47 1.44
N LEU A 49 4.82 -10.83 1.02
CA LEU A 49 4.73 -9.38 0.96
C LEU A 49 4.63 -8.76 2.36
N ASP A 50 3.81 -9.34 3.23
CA ASP A 50 3.68 -8.88 4.61
C ASP A 50 5.01 -9.00 5.39
N ASP A 51 5.77 -10.07 5.17
CA ASP A 51 7.10 -10.26 5.74
C ASP A 51 8.11 -9.22 5.21
N TRP A 52 8.08 -8.98 3.89
CA TRP A 52 8.95 -7.97 3.26
C TRP A 52 8.68 -6.54 3.75
N GLU A 53 7.41 -6.20 3.98
CA GLU A 53 6.98 -4.89 4.49
C GLU A 53 6.97 -4.83 6.04
N GLU A 54 7.56 -5.83 6.72
CA GLU A 54 7.68 -5.88 8.18
C GLU A 54 6.35 -5.65 8.91
N VAL A 55 5.26 -6.26 8.42
CA VAL A 55 3.93 -6.17 9.04
C VAL A 55 3.89 -7.04 10.32
N PRO A 56 3.33 -6.54 11.45
CA PRO A 56 2.64 -5.26 11.64
C PRO A 56 3.50 -4.16 12.28
N ASP A 57 4.82 -4.31 12.31
CA ASP A 57 5.72 -3.49 13.13
C ASP A 57 6.11 -2.17 12.46
N VAL A 58 6.38 -2.18 11.14
CA VAL A 58 6.76 -0.98 10.37
C VAL A 58 5.59 -0.48 9.51
N TYR A 59 4.98 -1.40 8.78
CA TYR A 59 3.76 -1.15 8.02
C TYR A 59 2.59 -1.97 8.56
N GLN A 60 1.38 -1.53 8.22
CA GLN A 60 0.18 -2.34 8.31
C GLN A 60 -0.47 -2.46 6.92
N ARG A 61 -0.98 -3.64 6.61
CA ARG A 61 -1.78 -3.86 5.41
C ARG A 61 -3.22 -3.44 5.65
N SER A 62 -3.75 -2.53 4.84
CA SER A 62 -5.13 -2.08 4.94
C SER A 62 -5.81 -1.99 3.58
N SER A 63 -7.14 -2.05 3.58
CA SER A 63 -7.95 -1.88 2.37
C SER A 63 -8.34 -0.43 2.18
N ALA A 64 -8.24 0.07 0.95
CA ALA A 64 -8.71 1.40 0.58
C ALA A 64 -9.49 1.37 -0.75
N THR A 65 -10.35 2.37 -0.93
CA THR A 65 -11.08 2.58 -2.19
C THR A 65 -10.38 3.67 -2.99
N LEU A 66 -9.99 3.34 -4.22
CA LEU A 66 -9.47 4.28 -5.20
C LEU A 66 -10.58 5.23 -5.67
N ARG A 67 -10.21 6.41 -6.19
CA ARG A 67 -11.17 7.39 -6.75
C ARG A 67 -12.09 6.84 -7.84
N ASP A 68 -11.65 5.79 -8.52
CA ASP A 68 -12.42 5.12 -9.57
C ASP A 68 -13.33 3.99 -9.06
N GLY A 69 -13.46 3.84 -7.74
CA GLY A 69 -14.36 2.90 -7.07
C GLY A 69 -13.77 1.50 -6.84
N ARG A 70 -12.58 1.18 -7.36
CA ARG A 70 -11.93 -0.11 -7.07
C ARG A 70 -11.44 -0.17 -5.62
N SER A 71 -11.60 -1.33 -4.98
CA SER A 71 -10.96 -1.61 -3.68
C SER A 71 -9.61 -2.27 -3.88
N VAL A 72 -8.59 -1.80 -3.15
CA VAL A 72 -7.22 -2.32 -3.20
C VAL A 72 -6.68 -2.54 -1.80
N TRP A 73 -5.65 -3.38 -1.70
CA TRP A 73 -4.78 -3.45 -0.52
C TRP A 73 -3.61 -2.50 -0.70
N LEU A 74 -3.22 -1.82 0.37
CA LEU A 74 -2.02 -0.99 0.45
C LEU A 74 -1.30 -1.23 1.78
N TYR A 75 -0.03 -0.83 1.83
CA TYR A 75 0.76 -0.78 3.06
C TYR A 75 0.86 0.67 3.52
N GLU A 76 0.42 0.93 4.74
CA GLU A 76 0.50 2.24 5.39
C GLU A 76 1.30 2.13 6.69
N ALA A 77 1.69 3.27 7.26
CA ALA A 77 2.39 3.33 8.54
C ALA A 77 1.69 2.48 9.61
N ALA A 78 2.44 1.61 10.28
CA ALA A 78 1.92 0.87 11.42
C ALA A 78 1.44 1.82 12.53
N PRO A 79 0.47 1.41 13.37
CA PRO A 79 0.00 2.22 14.48
C PRO A 79 1.16 2.58 15.42
N GLY A 80 1.42 3.89 15.60
CA GLY A 80 2.48 4.39 16.48
C GLY A 80 3.71 4.93 15.75
N ILE A 81 3.80 4.78 14.43
CA ILE A 81 4.74 5.51 13.59
C ILE A 81 4.14 6.89 13.29
N ASN A 82 4.83 7.97 13.71
CA ASN A 82 4.46 9.38 13.46
C ASN A 82 5.48 10.09 12.59
#